data_AF-A0A6G4ZTN6-F1
#
_entry.id   AF-A0A6G4ZTN6-F1
#
_cell.length_a   1.000
_cell.length_b   1.000
_cell.length_c   1.000
_cell.angle_alpha   90.00
_cell.angle_beta   90.00
_cell.angle_gamma   90.00
#
_symmetry.space_group_name_H-M   'P 1'
#
loop_
_entity.id
_entity.type
_entity.pdbx_description
1 polymer ?
#
loop_
_entity_poly.entity_id
_entity_poly.type
_entity_poly.pdbx_seq_one_letter_code
_entity_poly.pdbx_strand_id
1 'polypeptide(L)'
;NFTWWVNKKDTEGNNVFQGGFLGMDNISVFDRSRDLPTGGHVDQSDGSAWMSFYCISLMKISLHLAEEEPIYQDMATKFFEHFLRIAAAMTSCGGGHHSLWNEEDGFFYDLLHLPNDEIVPLKVRSLVGLLPLLAVETLQSDTLEKMPIFRRRMDWFINKRPDVSCNLACIYEGGTKDRRLMSIVTKDRLIRILKYMLDEEEFLSPYGIRSLSKYHEKNPYIFHANEHPYEVKYIPGDSDNKMFGGNSNWRGPVWFPINYLLIEALQRFHHYYGDELKVEFPTGSGHFLNLWDVATELSKRLIRIFLPDETGKCPVFGDKPFHEHALFYEYFHGDNGKGLGASHQTGWTGLIAKLIQQSGLSL
;
A
#
# COMPACT_ATOMS: atom_id res chain seq x y z
N ASN A 1 -11.74 5.51 -17.95
CA ASN A 1 -11.49 4.54 -16.86
C ASN A 1 -11.74 5.18 -15.48
N PHE A 2 -11.04 6.26 -15.08
CA PHE A 2 -11.26 6.94 -13.80
C PHE A 2 -12.74 7.26 -13.46
N THR A 3 -13.46 7.93 -14.36
CA THR A 3 -14.88 8.26 -14.18
C THR A 3 -15.77 7.03 -13.99
N TRP A 4 -15.40 5.88 -14.55
CA TRP A 4 -16.16 4.65 -14.36
C TRP A 4 -16.00 4.15 -12.92
N TRP A 5 -14.79 4.17 -12.36
CA TRP A 5 -14.55 3.79 -10.97
C TRP A 5 -15.33 4.70 -10.01
N VAL A 6 -15.22 6.01 -10.18
CA VAL A 6 -15.96 6.99 -9.36
C VAL A 6 -17.47 6.79 -9.45
N ASN A 7 -18.01 6.44 -10.61
CA ASN A 7 -19.46 6.36 -10.80
C ASN A 7 -20.07 4.97 -10.55
N LYS A 8 -19.28 3.89 -10.58
CA LYS A 8 -19.79 2.50 -10.52
C LYS A 8 -19.30 1.71 -9.32
N LYS A 9 -18.25 2.19 -8.65
CA LYS A 9 -17.61 1.47 -7.54
C LYS A 9 -17.59 2.27 -6.25
N ASP A 10 -18.18 3.47 -6.25
CA ASP A 10 -18.59 4.22 -5.07
C ASP A 10 -20.12 4.26 -5.07
N THR A 11 -20.73 3.14 -4.67
CA THR A 11 -22.19 2.90 -4.73
C THR A 11 -22.98 3.89 -3.90
N GLU A 12 -22.39 4.40 -2.82
CA GLU A 12 -23.02 5.34 -1.90
C GLU A 12 -22.58 6.80 -2.11
N GLY A 13 -21.61 7.05 -3.00
CA GLY A 13 -21.06 8.40 -3.22
C GLY A 13 -20.21 8.92 -2.05
N ASN A 14 -19.78 8.00 -1.17
CA ASN A 14 -19.06 8.28 0.06
C ASN A 14 -17.54 8.37 -0.16
N ASN A 15 -17.06 8.19 -1.40
CA ASN A 15 -15.65 8.15 -1.78
C ASN A 15 -14.89 7.00 -1.11
N VAL A 16 -15.59 5.94 -0.74
CA VAL A 16 -15.05 4.65 -0.31
C VAL A 16 -15.45 3.62 -1.36
N PHE A 17 -14.47 2.92 -1.91
CA PHE A 17 -14.70 2.08 -3.08
C PHE A 17 -14.99 0.63 -2.69
N GLN A 18 -15.91 0.01 -3.43
CA GLN A 18 -16.44 -1.32 -3.14
C GLN A 18 -16.36 -2.23 -4.37
N GLY A 19 -15.97 -3.47 -4.13
CA GLY A 19 -16.18 -4.63 -5.00
C GLY A 19 -15.27 -4.76 -6.22
N GLY A 20 -15.04 -6.00 -6.64
CA GLY A 20 -14.29 -6.35 -7.86
C GLY A 20 -12.94 -6.99 -7.57
N PHE A 21 -12.33 -7.50 -8.64
CA PHE A 21 -11.00 -8.09 -8.60
C PHE A 21 -9.94 -6.98 -8.64
N LEU A 22 -9.21 -6.81 -7.53
CA LEU A 22 -8.15 -5.80 -7.38
C LEU A 22 -6.73 -6.39 -7.57
N GLY A 23 -6.63 -7.61 -8.09
CA GLY A 23 -5.35 -8.30 -8.32
C GLY A 23 -4.73 -8.94 -7.08
N MET A 24 -5.47 -9.04 -5.97
CA MET A 24 -5.06 -9.73 -4.73
C MET A 24 -6.10 -10.78 -4.34
N ASP A 25 -6.12 -11.87 -5.10
CA ASP A 25 -7.18 -12.88 -5.20
C ASP A 25 -7.70 -13.38 -3.84
N ASN A 26 -6.84 -14.00 -3.05
CA ASN A 26 -7.21 -14.66 -1.79
C ASN A 26 -6.83 -13.85 -0.54
N ILE A 27 -6.48 -12.57 -0.66
CA ILE A 27 -6.00 -11.76 0.48
C ILE A 27 -7.09 -11.48 1.53
N SER A 28 -8.35 -11.53 1.10
CA SER A 28 -9.55 -11.21 1.88
C SER A 28 -10.12 -12.42 2.60
N VAL A 29 -10.96 -12.16 3.61
CA VAL A 29 -11.80 -13.16 4.28
C VAL A 29 -12.82 -13.76 3.32
N PHE A 30 -13.45 -12.91 2.51
CA PHE A 30 -14.47 -13.28 1.53
C PHE A 30 -13.97 -13.08 0.09
N ASP A 31 -14.53 -13.88 -0.83
CA ASP A 31 -14.45 -13.60 -2.27
C ASP A 31 -15.25 -12.33 -2.58
N ARG A 32 -14.54 -11.21 -2.75
CA ARG A 32 -15.12 -9.89 -2.97
C ARG A 32 -15.72 -9.71 -4.37
N SER A 33 -15.69 -10.74 -5.21
CA SER A 33 -16.31 -10.76 -6.54
C SER A 33 -17.70 -11.40 -6.54
N ARG A 34 -18.11 -11.99 -5.41
CA ARG A 34 -19.41 -12.65 -5.22
C ARG A 34 -20.23 -11.97 -4.13
N ASP A 35 -21.50 -12.32 -4.06
CA ASP A 35 -22.37 -11.91 -2.97
C ASP A 35 -21.81 -12.43 -1.63
N LEU A 36 -21.83 -11.57 -0.62
CA LEU A 36 -21.30 -11.89 0.69
C LEU A 36 -22.22 -12.89 1.40
N PRO A 37 -21.67 -13.88 2.13
CA PRO A 37 -22.47 -14.87 2.85
C PRO A 37 -23.35 -14.24 3.95
N THR A 38 -22.95 -13.07 4.44
CA THR A 38 -23.70 -12.26 5.42
C THR A 38 -24.78 -11.39 4.80
N GLY A 39 -24.84 -11.27 3.47
CA GLY A 39 -25.44 -10.10 2.81
C GLY A 39 -24.64 -8.83 3.09
N GLY A 40 -25.18 -7.68 2.68
CA GLY A 40 -24.54 -6.38 2.85
C GLY A 40 -23.40 -6.14 1.87
N HIS A 41 -22.38 -5.37 2.27
CA HIS A 41 -21.25 -5.00 1.40
C HIS A 41 -19.95 -4.78 2.19
N VAL A 42 -18.82 -4.66 1.48
CA VAL A 42 -17.50 -4.38 2.08
C VAL A 42 -16.92 -3.10 1.53
N ASP A 43 -16.59 -2.19 2.43
CA ASP A 43 -15.74 -1.04 2.16
C ASP A 43 -14.28 -1.47 2.13
N GLN A 44 -13.64 -1.27 0.99
CA GLN A 44 -12.31 -1.80 0.70
C GLN A 44 -11.23 -0.73 0.94
N SER A 45 -10.32 -1.01 1.87
CA SER A 45 -9.17 -0.14 2.15
C SER A 45 -8.22 -0.08 0.95
N ASP A 46 -7.95 -1.22 0.32
CA ASP A 46 -7.11 -1.33 -0.87
C ASP A 46 -7.73 -0.65 -2.09
N GLY A 47 -9.03 -0.85 -2.34
CA GLY A 47 -9.74 -0.18 -3.43
C GLY A 47 -9.66 1.35 -3.32
N SER A 48 -9.85 1.88 -2.11
CA SER A 48 -9.77 3.31 -1.82
C SER A 48 -8.34 3.85 -1.89
N ALA A 49 -7.35 3.06 -1.44
CA ALA A 49 -5.94 3.39 -1.59
C ALA A 49 -5.52 3.45 -3.07
N TRP A 50 -5.94 2.49 -3.90
CA TRP A 50 -5.64 2.49 -5.33
C TRP A 50 -6.25 3.68 -6.05
N MET A 51 -7.50 4.03 -5.74
CA MET A 51 -8.15 5.21 -6.32
C MET A 51 -7.48 6.51 -5.89
N SER A 52 -7.01 6.60 -4.65
CA SER A 52 -6.21 7.73 -4.18
C SER A 52 -4.87 7.82 -4.91
N PHE A 53 -4.16 6.70 -5.05
CA PHE A 53 -2.90 6.63 -5.82
C PHE A 53 -3.12 7.02 -7.29
N TYR A 54 -4.24 6.61 -7.89
CA TYR A 54 -4.59 6.98 -9.25
C TYR A 54 -4.88 8.48 -9.38
N CYS A 55 -5.60 9.07 -8.41
CA CYS A 55 -5.86 10.52 -8.37
C CYS A 55 -4.55 11.32 -8.37
N ILE A 56 -3.64 11.03 -7.43
CA ILE A 56 -2.39 11.80 -7.32
C ILE A 56 -1.48 11.60 -8.54
N SER A 57 -1.50 10.40 -9.15
CA SER A 57 -0.76 10.12 -10.39
C SER A 57 -1.30 10.95 -11.56
N LEU A 58 -2.63 11.00 -11.74
CA LEU A 58 -3.25 11.82 -12.78
C LEU A 58 -3.12 13.32 -12.53
N MET A 59 -3.15 13.74 -11.27
CA MET A 59 -2.84 15.11 -10.87
C MET A 59 -1.42 15.48 -11.29
N LYS A 60 -0.43 14.64 -10.98
CA LYS A 60 0.98 14.87 -11.36
C LYS A 60 1.18 14.94 -12.87
N ILE A 61 0.56 14.03 -13.63
CA ILE A 61 0.58 14.06 -15.10
C ILE A 61 -0.05 15.37 -15.60
N SER A 62 -1.20 15.77 -15.04
CA SER A 62 -1.89 17.00 -15.41
C SER A 62 -1.05 18.25 -15.12
N LEU A 63 -0.35 18.28 -13.98
CA LEU A 63 0.58 19.37 -13.65
C LEU A 63 1.77 19.43 -14.60
N HIS A 64 2.29 18.27 -15.04
CA HIS A 64 3.36 18.25 -16.02
C HIS A 64 2.91 18.76 -17.39
N LEU A 65 1.73 18.34 -17.88
CA LEU A 65 1.15 18.85 -19.13
C LEU A 65 0.82 20.35 -19.04
N ALA A 66 0.50 20.84 -17.85
CA ALA A 66 0.23 22.25 -17.61
C ALA A 66 1.45 23.17 -17.75
N GLU A 67 2.66 22.61 -17.84
CA GLU A 67 3.88 23.38 -18.14
C GLU A 67 3.85 23.94 -19.57
N GLU A 68 3.19 23.24 -20.49
CA GLU A 68 3.00 23.66 -21.88
C GLU A 68 1.60 24.29 -22.10
N GLU A 69 0.56 23.67 -21.55
CA GLU A 69 -0.84 24.04 -21.79
C GLU A 69 -1.59 24.30 -20.47
N PRO A 70 -1.72 25.58 -20.04
CA PRO A 70 -2.23 25.92 -18.71
C PRO A 70 -3.64 25.38 -18.36
N ILE A 71 -4.44 25.00 -19.36
CA ILE A 71 -5.77 24.40 -19.16
C ILE A 71 -5.72 23.10 -18.34
N TYR A 72 -4.61 22.36 -18.36
CA TYR A 72 -4.47 21.14 -17.55
C TYR A 72 -4.39 21.40 -16.04
N GLN A 73 -4.20 22.65 -15.59
CA GLN A 73 -4.32 23.01 -14.16
C GLN A 73 -5.74 22.76 -13.62
N ASP A 74 -6.78 22.87 -14.46
CA ASP A 74 -8.15 22.53 -14.07
C ASP A 74 -8.30 21.03 -13.83
N MET A 75 -7.66 20.20 -14.65
CA MET A 75 -7.64 18.75 -14.46
C MET A 75 -6.85 18.35 -13.22
N ALA A 76 -5.69 18.97 -12.98
CA ALA A 76 -4.93 18.77 -11.75
C ALA A 76 -5.77 19.08 -10.51
N THR A 77 -6.51 20.20 -10.52
CA THR A 77 -7.42 20.58 -9.44
C THR A 77 -8.47 19.49 -9.20
N LYS A 78 -9.12 19.01 -10.26
CA LYS A 78 -10.15 17.97 -10.15
C LYS A 78 -9.60 16.71 -9.46
N PHE A 79 -8.43 16.23 -9.87
CA PHE A 79 -7.84 15.03 -9.27
C PHE A 79 -7.38 15.26 -7.84
N PHE A 80 -6.86 16.44 -7.52
CA PHE A 80 -6.54 16.85 -6.17
C PHE A 80 -7.78 16.83 -5.26
N GLU A 81 -8.89 17.43 -5.69
CA GLU A 81 -10.14 17.42 -4.90
C GLU A 81 -10.70 16.01 -4.68
N HIS A 82 -10.64 15.14 -5.69
CA HIS A 82 -11.03 13.74 -5.52
C HIS A 82 -10.14 13.02 -4.52
N PHE A 83 -8.82 13.19 -4.62
CA PHE A 83 -7.88 12.61 -3.66
C PHE A 83 -8.22 13.01 -2.22
N LEU A 84 -8.49 14.30 -1.96
CA LEU A 84 -8.81 14.78 -0.63
C LEU A 84 -10.09 14.17 -0.07
N ARG A 85 -11.13 14.01 -0.90
CA ARG A 85 -12.39 13.38 -0.48
C ARG A 85 -12.20 11.92 -0.10
N ILE A 86 -11.42 11.18 -0.90
CA ILE A 86 -11.13 9.76 -0.60
C ILE A 86 -10.30 9.66 0.69
N ALA A 87 -9.23 10.45 0.82
CA ALA A 87 -8.40 10.46 2.01
C ALA A 87 -9.21 10.81 3.28
N ALA A 88 -10.11 11.79 3.18
CA ALA A 88 -11.00 12.16 4.26
C ALA A 88 -11.95 11.02 4.66
N ALA A 89 -12.58 10.37 3.67
CA ALA A 89 -13.51 9.26 3.88
C ALA A 89 -12.82 8.05 4.54
N MET A 90 -11.61 7.68 4.07
CA MET A 90 -10.86 6.56 4.65
C MET A 90 -10.52 6.74 6.13
N THR A 91 -10.51 7.97 6.63
CA THR A 91 -9.99 8.32 7.97
C THR A 91 -11.02 8.97 8.88
N SER A 92 -12.30 9.01 8.48
CA SER A 92 -13.39 9.73 9.15
C SER A 92 -13.07 11.20 9.47
N CYS A 93 -12.27 11.84 8.62
CA CYS A 93 -12.01 13.26 8.68
C CYS A 93 -13.34 14.02 8.59
N GLY A 94 -13.65 14.87 9.58
CA GLY A 94 -14.91 15.63 9.61
C GLY A 94 -16.07 14.98 10.36
N GLY A 95 -15.84 13.88 11.09
CA GLY A 95 -16.84 13.32 12.03
C GLY A 95 -17.79 12.29 11.42
N GLY A 96 -17.43 11.69 10.29
CA GLY A 96 -18.17 10.56 9.71
C GLY A 96 -18.13 9.31 10.62
N HIS A 97 -19.20 8.52 10.59
CA HIS A 97 -19.43 7.45 11.56
C HIS A 97 -18.51 6.22 11.40
N HIS A 98 -17.86 6.00 10.25
CA HIS A 98 -17.09 4.77 9.97
C HIS A 98 -15.79 5.05 9.20
N SER A 99 -14.65 4.69 9.82
CA SER A 99 -13.31 4.87 9.27
C SER A 99 -12.67 3.52 8.96
N LEU A 100 -11.99 3.42 7.81
CA LEU A 100 -11.11 2.29 7.52
C LEU A 100 -9.87 2.27 8.42
N TRP A 101 -9.51 3.42 9.02
CA TRP A 101 -8.46 3.51 10.03
C TRP A 101 -8.98 3.10 11.41
N ASN A 102 -8.37 2.08 11.99
CA ASN A 102 -8.65 1.70 13.36
C ASN A 102 -7.70 2.43 14.33
N GLU A 103 -8.24 3.33 15.16
CA GLU A 103 -7.42 4.13 16.08
C GLU A 103 -6.80 3.31 17.23
N GLU A 104 -7.40 2.20 17.64
CA GLU A 104 -6.87 1.32 18.69
C GLU A 104 -5.63 0.57 18.17
N ASP A 105 -5.78 -0.12 17.05
CA ASP A 105 -4.73 -0.94 16.45
C ASP A 105 -3.70 -0.08 15.70
N GLY A 106 -4.09 1.07 15.15
CA GLY A 106 -3.19 1.92 14.36
C GLY A 106 -2.89 1.34 12.99
N PHE A 107 -3.92 0.76 12.38
CA PHE A 107 -3.82 0.05 11.12
C PHE A 107 -5.12 0.23 10.32
N PHE A 108 -5.03 0.11 8.99
CA PHE A 108 -6.20 0.14 8.12
C PHE A 108 -6.78 -1.27 7.95
N TYR A 109 -8.10 -1.38 8.03
CA TYR A 109 -8.85 -2.61 7.80
C TYR A 109 -10.01 -2.34 6.84
N ASP A 110 -10.46 -3.38 6.16
CA ASP A 110 -11.75 -3.34 5.47
C ASP A 110 -12.89 -3.28 6.49
N LEU A 111 -14.01 -2.66 6.12
CA LEU A 111 -15.23 -2.67 6.93
C LEU A 111 -16.31 -3.50 6.27
N LEU A 112 -16.87 -4.45 7.01
CA LEU A 112 -18.06 -5.20 6.62
C LEU A 112 -19.30 -4.47 7.10
N HIS A 113 -20.17 -4.09 6.18
CA HIS A 113 -21.50 -3.56 6.45
C HIS A 113 -22.49 -4.70 6.39
N LEU A 114 -23.14 -4.99 7.52
CA LEU A 114 -24.14 -6.05 7.63
C LEU A 114 -25.54 -5.49 7.32
N PRO A 115 -26.51 -6.34 6.90
CA PRO A 115 -27.88 -5.89 6.60
C PRO A 115 -28.65 -5.27 7.77
N ASN A 116 -28.16 -5.42 8.99
CA ASN A 116 -28.71 -4.85 10.23
C ASN A 116 -28.08 -3.49 10.60
N ASP A 117 -27.39 -2.84 9.66
CA ASP A 117 -26.63 -1.59 9.84
C ASP A 117 -25.44 -1.69 10.82
N GLU A 118 -25.07 -2.91 11.23
CA GLU A 118 -23.86 -3.14 12.02
C GLU A 118 -22.63 -3.10 11.11
N ILE A 119 -21.57 -2.45 11.60
CA ILE A 119 -20.32 -2.27 10.87
C ILE A 119 -19.19 -2.90 11.63
N VAL A 120 -18.57 -3.89 11.01
CA VAL A 120 -17.56 -4.75 11.63
C VAL A 120 -16.22 -4.59 10.91
N PRO A 121 -15.15 -4.12 11.58
CA PRO A 121 -13.83 -4.09 10.98
C PRO A 121 -13.28 -5.51 10.82
N LEU A 122 -12.88 -5.86 9.59
CA LEU A 122 -12.23 -7.14 9.30
C LEU A 122 -10.75 -7.03 9.68
N LYS A 123 -10.42 -7.37 10.93
CA LYS A 123 -9.08 -7.20 11.54
C LYS A 123 -8.02 -8.19 11.02
N VAL A 124 -7.86 -8.25 9.70
CA VAL A 124 -6.81 -9.01 9.01
C VAL A 124 -5.62 -8.09 8.71
N ARG A 125 -4.46 -8.37 9.29
CA ARG A 125 -3.21 -7.64 9.04
C ARG A 125 -2.60 -8.12 7.72
N SER A 126 -3.07 -7.58 6.61
CA SER A 126 -2.55 -7.86 5.27
C SER A 126 -2.03 -6.61 4.57
N LEU A 127 -1.46 -6.76 3.36
CA LEU A 127 -1.06 -5.63 2.51
C LEU A 127 -2.19 -4.64 2.29
N VAL A 128 -3.46 -5.05 2.36
CA VAL A 128 -4.63 -4.16 2.25
C VAL A 128 -4.52 -2.97 3.21
N GLY A 129 -3.99 -3.18 4.42
CA GLY A 129 -3.79 -2.11 5.40
C GLY A 129 -2.51 -1.30 5.20
N LEU A 130 -1.59 -1.77 4.35
CA LEU A 130 -0.35 -1.07 3.97
C LEU A 130 -0.51 -0.25 2.69
N LEU A 131 -1.43 -0.62 1.79
CA LEU A 131 -1.62 0.07 0.50
C LEU A 131 -1.94 1.58 0.61
N PRO A 132 -2.60 2.10 1.68
CA PRO A 132 -2.74 3.55 1.86
C PRO A 132 -1.41 4.32 1.86
N LEU A 133 -0.28 3.68 2.20
CA LEU A 133 1.06 4.28 2.12
C LEU A 133 1.46 4.64 0.68
N LEU A 134 0.93 3.93 -0.33
CA LEU A 134 1.30 4.12 -1.74
C LEU A 134 0.77 5.44 -2.30
N ALA A 135 -0.35 5.92 -1.75
CA ALA A 135 -0.96 7.19 -2.11
C ALA A 135 -0.21 8.36 -1.46
N VAL A 136 1.03 8.56 -1.92
CA VAL A 136 1.91 9.65 -1.50
C VAL A 136 2.58 10.32 -2.69
N GLU A 137 2.57 11.66 -2.70
CA GLU A 137 3.29 12.49 -3.66
C GLU A 137 3.83 13.76 -2.98
N THR A 138 4.88 14.37 -3.53
CA THR A 138 5.41 15.64 -3.04
C THR A 138 5.37 16.69 -4.15
N LEU A 139 4.86 17.88 -3.84
CA LEU A 139 4.94 19.04 -4.74
C LEU A 139 6.08 19.94 -4.33
N GLN A 140 6.89 20.32 -5.32
CA GLN A 140 7.96 21.30 -5.16
C GLN A 140 7.38 22.71 -5.19
N SER A 141 7.98 23.61 -4.41
CA SER A 141 7.57 25.01 -4.38
C SER A 141 7.65 25.63 -5.78
N ASP A 142 8.75 25.39 -6.51
CA ASP A 142 8.94 25.86 -7.90
C ASP A 142 7.85 25.38 -8.87
N THR A 143 7.35 24.14 -8.69
CA THR A 143 6.22 23.63 -9.50
C THR A 143 4.93 24.38 -9.16
N LEU A 144 4.66 24.63 -7.88
CA LEU A 144 3.47 25.37 -7.45
C LEU A 144 3.50 26.84 -7.89
N GLU A 145 4.67 27.47 -7.91
CA GLU A 145 4.84 28.84 -8.40
C GLU A 145 4.51 28.99 -9.89
N LYS A 146 4.87 27.98 -10.70
CA LYS A 146 4.52 27.92 -12.13
C LYS A 146 3.04 27.62 -12.39
N MET A 147 2.29 27.17 -11.38
CA MET A 147 0.91 26.71 -11.51
C MET A 147 -0.07 27.58 -10.69
N PRO A 148 -0.23 28.87 -11.00
CA PRO A 148 -0.97 29.82 -10.16
C PRO A 148 -2.48 29.53 -10.07
N ILE A 149 -3.08 28.90 -11.07
CA ILE A 149 -4.51 28.54 -11.05
C ILE A 149 -4.69 27.37 -10.09
N PHE A 150 -3.86 26.34 -10.24
CA PHE A 150 -3.88 25.19 -9.34
C PHE A 150 -3.58 25.60 -7.90
N ARG A 151 -2.50 26.35 -7.66
CA ARG A 151 -2.10 26.83 -6.32
C ARG A 151 -3.23 27.58 -5.63
N ARG A 152 -3.87 28.52 -6.34
CA ARG A 152 -5.00 29.29 -5.78
C ARG A 152 -6.16 28.39 -5.35
N ARG A 153 -6.50 27.37 -6.14
CA ARG A 153 -7.60 26.45 -5.82
C ARG A 153 -7.23 25.48 -4.71
N MET A 154 -6.01 24.97 -4.72
CA MET A 154 -5.44 24.18 -3.64
C MET A 154 -5.54 24.95 -2.32
N ASP A 155 -5.00 26.17 -2.27
CA ASP A 155 -5.05 27.04 -1.09
C ASP A 155 -6.50 27.33 -0.66
N TRP A 156 -7.40 27.63 -1.61
CA TRP A 156 -8.80 27.86 -1.29
C TRP A 156 -9.46 26.64 -0.67
N PHE A 157 -9.25 25.45 -1.25
CA PHE A 157 -9.88 24.22 -0.80
C PHE A 157 -9.43 23.86 0.61
N ILE A 158 -8.11 23.88 0.86
CA ILE A 158 -7.55 23.54 2.16
C ILE A 158 -8.00 24.54 3.24
N ASN A 159 -8.10 25.84 2.92
CA ASN A 159 -8.52 26.87 3.89
C ASN A 159 -10.04 26.90 4.13
N LYS A 160 -10.86 26.46 3.16
CA LYS A 160 -12.33 26.55 3.24
C LYS A 160 -13.02 25.23 3.53
N ARG A 161 -12.31 24.11 3.47
CA ARG A 161 -12.84 22.77 3.69
C ARG A 161 -12.05 21.98 4.75
N PRO A 162 -12.06 22.45 6.03
CA PRO A 162 -11.38 21.77 7.13
C PRO A 162 -11.90 20.34 7.36
N ASP A 163 -13.14 20.07 6.95
CA ASP A 163 -13.81 18.78 7.01
C ASP A 163 -13.12 17.67 6.19
N VAL A 164 -12.32 18.04 5.19
CA VAL A 164 -11.58 17.08 4.34
C VAL A 164 -10.07 17.31 4.35
N SER A 165 -9.60 18.36 5.04
CA SER A 165 -8.17 18.72 5.08
C SER A 165 -7.45 18.27 6.36
N CYS A 166 -8.09 17.51 7.25
CA CYS A 166 -7.47 17.15 8.54
C CYS A 166 -6.23 16.23 8.40
N ASN A 167 -6.11 15.48 7.29
CA ASN A 167 -4.89 14.71 6.99
C ASN A 167 -3.77 15.57 6.34
N LEU A 168 -4.03 16.86 6.09
CA LEU A 168 -3.16 17.75 5.34
C LEU A 168 -2.30 18.67 6.22
N ALA A 169 -2.04 18.31 7.49
CA ALA A 169 -1.12 19.06 8.35
C ALA A 169 0.23 19.32 7.65
N CYS A 170 0.69 18.33 6.87
CA CYS A 170 1.92 18.38 6.07
C CYS A 170 1.83 19.21 4.77
N ILE A 171 0.67 19.79 4.44
CA ILE A 171 0.53 20.82 3.39
C ILE A 171 0.73 22.23 3.97
N TYR A 172 0.58 22.42 5.29
CA TYR A 172 0.86 23.70 5.93
C TYR A 172 2.29 23.78 6.46
N GLU A 173 2.81 22.67 6.98
CA GLU A 173 4.21 22.54 7.38
C GLU A 173 5.06 22.33 6.11
N GLY A 174 5.78 23.37 5.70
CA GLY A 174 6.76 23.25 4.62
C GLY A 174 7.78 22.18 5.00
N GLY A 175 7.81 21.07 4.26
CA GLY A 175 8.79 20.01 4.48
C GLY A 175 10.19 20.46 4.04
N THR A 176 11.09 19.49 3.86
CA THR A 176 12.43 19.75 3.32
C THR A 176 12.33 20.52 1.99
N LYS A 177 12.95 21.70 1.91
CA LYS A 177 12.86 22.64 0.77
C LYS A 177 11.44 23.15 0.48
N ASP A 178 10.64 23.40 1.52
CA ASP A 178 9.27 23.95 1.45
C ASP A 178 8.31 23.08 0.61
N ARG A 179 8.57 21.76 0.58
CA ARG A 179 7.72 20.80 -0.13
C ARG A 179 6.35 20.69 0.53
N ARG A 180 5.35 20.33 -0.27
CA ARG A 180 4.01 19.97 0.19
C ARG A 180 3.78 18.48 0.01
N LEU A 181 3.36 17.79 1.08
CA LEU A 181 3.06 16.36 1.04
C LEU A 181 1.57 16.14 0.81
N MET A 182 1.22 15.37 -0.22
CA MET A 182 -0.12 14.81 -0.33
C MET A 182 -0.04 13.35 0.05
N SER A 183 -0.69 12.98 1.15
CA SER A 183 -0.79 11.61 1.61
C SER A 183 -2.10 11.36 2.35
N ILE A 184 -2.58 10.11 2.29
CA ILE A 184 -3.69 9.66 3.14
C ILE A 184 -3.23 9.56 4.60
N VAL A 185 -1.97 9.19 4.80
CA VAL A 185 -1.41 8.95 6.13
C VAL A 185 -0.69 10.19 6.66
N THR A 186 -1.02 10.56 7.90
CA THR A 186 -0.28 11.58 8.64
C THR A 186 1.05 11.00 9.14
N LYS A 187 1.96 11.85 9.63
CA LYS A 187 3.22 11.43 10.25
C LYS A 187 3.01 10.37 11.35
N ASP A 188 2.04 10.59 12.24
CA ASP A 188 1.76 9.66 13.34
C ASP A 188 1.22 8.31 12.84
N ARG A 189 0.30 8.33 11.88
CA ARG A 189 -0.23 7.10 11.26
C ARG A 189 0.86 6.35 10.50
N LEU A 190 1.72 7.06 9.76
CA LEU A 190 2.88 6.48 9.09
C LEU A 190 3.77 5.73 10.09
N ILE A 191 4.15 6.37 11.20
CA ILE A 191 4.97 5.72 12.24
C ILE A 191 4.28 4.47 12.80
N ARG A 192 2.96 4.53 13.07
CA ARG A 192 2.20 3.37 13.60
C ARG A 192 2.14 2.22 12.60
N ILE A 193 1.90 2.49 11.32
CA ILE A 193 1.89 1.46 10.27
C ILE A 193 3.28 0.83 10.10
N LEU A 194 4.33 1.66 10.12
CA LEU A 194 5.71 1.17 9.95
C LEU A 194 6.15 0.25 11.09
N LYS A 195 5.62 0.40 12.30
CA LYS A 195 5.86 -0.56 13.38
C LYS A 195 5.45 -1.99 12.99
N TYR A 196 4.31 -2.16 12.32
CA TYR A 196 3.89 -3.47 11.81
C TYR A 196 4.71 -3.88 10.58
N MET A 197 4.86 -2.96 9.61
CA MET A 197 5.51 -3.28 8.33
C MET A 197 6.97 -3.73 8.51
N LEU A 198 7.67 -3.15 9.49
CA LEU A 198 9.10 -3.37 9.74
C LEU A 198 9.38 -4.36 10.88
N ASP A 199 8.36 -5.06 11.38
CA ASP A 199 8.51 -6.12 12.40
C ASP A 199 8.68 -7.50 11.73
N GLU A 200 9.71 -8.23 12.14
CA GLU A 200 10.05 -9.54 11.56
C GLU A 200 9.06 -10.65 11.93
N GLU A 201 8.34 -10.51 13.05
CA GLU A 201 7.24 -11.39 13.46
C GLU A 201 5.90 -10.99 12.82
N GLU A 202 5.87 -9.89 12.06
CA GLU A 202 4.72 -9.45 11.27
C GLU A 202 5.05 -9.50 9.76
N PHE A 203 5.34 -8.36 9.15
CA PHE A 203 5.45 -8.25 7.69
C PHE A 203 6.89 -8.34 7.17
N LEU A 204 7.90 -8.02 7.97
CA LEU A 204 9.29 -7.92 7.51
C LEU A 204 9.93 -9.30 7.36
N SER A 205 9.99 -9.80 6.14
CA SER A 205 10.74 -11.01 5.79
C SER A 205 12.21 -10.68 5.53
N PRO A 206 13.15 -11.65 5.71
CA PRO A 206 14.50 -11.55 5.15
C PRO A 206 14.56 -11.26 3.64
N TYR A 207 13.44 -11.43 2.94
CA TYR A 207 13.32 -11.33 1.48
C TYR A 207 12.38 -10.20 1.02
N GLY A 208 11.81 -9.38 1.92
CA GLY A 208 10.92 -8.27 1.58
C GLY A 208 9.74 -8.13 2.55
N ILE A 209 8.66 -7.50 2.10
CA ILE A 209 7.40 -7.35 2.84
C ILE A 209 6.45 -8.48 2.43
N ARG A 210 5.98 -9.25 3.41
CA ARG A 210 5.00 -10.34 3.26
C ARG A 210 3.63 -9.81 2.87
N SER A 211 2.85 -10.61 2.15
CA SER A 211 1.49 -10.23 1.74
C SER A 211 0.46 -10.26 2.88
N LEU A 212 0.70 -11.11 3.88
CA LEU A 212 -0.03 -11.20 5.13
C LEU A 212 0.96 -11.23 6.29
N SER A 213 0.62 -10.61 7.40
CA SER A 213 1.43 -10.66 8.61
C SER A 213 1.61 -12.11 9.10
N LYS A 214 2.86 -12.43 9.48
CA LYS A 214 3.23 -13.70 10.11
C LYS A 214 2.57 -13.89 11.49
N TYR A 215 2.06 -12.83 12.12
CA TYR A 215 1.23 -12.91 13.32
C TYR A 215 0.06 -13.91 13.17
N HIS A 216 -0.51 -13.98 11.96
CA HIS A 216 -1.63 -14.87 11.64
C HIS A 216 -1.22 -16.35 11.49
N GLU A 217 0.06 -16.70 11.66
CA GLU A 217 0.51 -18.09 11.78
C GLU A 217 0.03 -18.70 13.11
N LYS A 218 0.23 -17.96 14.21
CA LYS A 218 -0.16 -18.35 15.57
C LYS A 218 -1.57 -17.88 15.93
N ASN A 219 -2.05 -16.82 15.27
CA ASN A 219 -3.33 -16.17 15.56
C ASN A 219 -4.15 -16.01 14.27
N PRO A 220 -4.63 -17.11 13.66
CA PRO A 220 -5.45 -17.04 12.45
C PRO A 220 -6.70 -16.18 12.72
N TYR A 221 -7.05 -15.34 11.76
CA TYR A 221 -8.27 -14.55 11.86
C TYR A 221 -9.46 -15.41 11.44
N ILE A 222 -10.45 -15.56 12.32
CA ILE A 222 -11.65 -16.36 12.07
C ILE A 222 -12.86 -15.44 12.16
N PHE A 223 -13.64 -15.37 11.08
CA PHE A 223 -14.92 -14.69 11.05
C PHE A 223 -16.05 -15.71 10.90
N HIS A 224 -17.03 -15.64 11.79
CA HIS A 224 -18.21 -16.51 11.73
C HIS A 224 -19.33 -15.81 10.98
N ALA A 225 -19.63 -16.26 9.77
CA ALA A 225 -20.81 -15.84 9.02
C ALA A 225 -21.78 -17.02 8.92
N ASN A 226 -22.98 -16.86 9.48
CA ASN A 226 -23.95 -17.95 9.63
C ASN A 226 -23.33 -19.16 10.37
N GLU A 227 -23.50 -20.38 9.86
CA GLU A 227 -22.93 -21.62 10.44
C GLU A 227 -21.52 -21.98 9.92
N HIS A 228 -20.89 -21.12 9.12
CA HIS A 228 -19.60 -21.42 8.48
C HIS A 228 -18.47 -20.48 8.97
N PRO A 229 -17.36 -21.02 9.50
CA PRO A 229 -16.19 -20.22 9.81
C PRO A 229 -15.41 -19.88 8.54
N TYR A 230 -15.01 -18.62 8.40
CA TYR A 230 -14.10 -18.12 7.37
C TYR A 230 -12.75 -17.79 8.01
N GLU A 231 -11.72 -18.51 7.61
CA GLU A 231 -10.37 -18.40 8.18
C GLU A 231 -9.39 -17.71 7.23
N VAL A 232 -8.58 -16.81 7.77
CA VAL A 232 -7.39 -16.25 7.15
C VAL A 232 -6.17 -16.56 8.02
N LYS A 233 -5.26 -17.35 7.47
CA LYS A 233 -4.03 -17.81 8.14
C LYS A 233 -2.81 -17.46 7.28
N TYR A 234 -1.67 -17.24 7.95
CA TYR A 234 -0.38 -17.08 7.30
C TYR A 234 0.08 -18.38 6.63
N ILE A 235 0.32 -18.29 5.32
CA ILE A 235 0.79 -19.37 4.45
C ILE A 235 1.90 -18.76 3.59
N PRO A 236 3.18 -19.01 3.91
CA PRO A 236 4.28 -18.34 3.24
C PRO A 236 4.53 -18.83 1.80
N GLY A 237 3.95 -19.96 1.39
CA GLY A 237 4.20 -20.62 0.10
C GLY A 237 2.98 -20.67 -0.82
N ASP A 238 2.78 -21.80 -1.51
CA ASP A 238 1.61 -22.03 -2.37
C ASP A 238 0.30 -22.00 -1.55
N SER A 239 -0.80 -21.59 -2.18
CA SER A 239 -2.12 -21.50 -1.53
C SER A 239 -2.60 -22.88 -1.05
N ASP A 240 -3.21 -22.94 0.13
CA ASP A 240 -3.88 -24.14 0.65
C ASP A 240 -5.36 -24.25 0.25
N ASN A 241 -5.89 -23.23 -0.43
CA ASN A 241 -7.28 -23.14 -0.85
C ASN A 241 -7.41 -22.83 -2.35
N LYS A 242 -8.61 -23.11 -2.88
CA LYS A 242 -8.93 -23.00 -4.31
C LYS A 242 -9.62 -21.69 -4.69
N MET A 243 -9.60 -20.66 -3.84
CA MET A 243 -10.13 -19.35 -4.23
C MET A 243 -9.42 -18.87 -5.50
N PHE A 244 -10.18 -18.36 -6.48
CA PHE A 244 -9.66 -17.91 -7.78
C PHE A 244 -8.77 -18.94 -8.51
N GLY A 245 -9.01 -20.24 -8.32
CA GLY A 245 -8.25 -21.30 -8.99
C GLY A 245 -7.03 -21.79 -8.22
N GLY A 246 -6.64 -21.16 -7.11
CA GLY A 246 -5.62 -21.65 -6.18
C GLY A 246 -4.17 -21.56 -6.65
N ASN A 247 -3.90 -20.87 -7.76
CA ASN A 247 -2.55 -20.77 -8.35
C ASN A 247 -1.67 -19.69 -7.68
N SER A 248 -2.30 -18.62 -7.19
CA SER A 248 -1.60 -17.47 -6.61
C SER A 248 -1.96 -17.33 -5.14
N ASN A 249 -0.99 -16.92 -4.32
CA ASN A 249 -1.21 -16.77 -2.88
C ASN A 249 -0.77 -15.39 -2.37
N TRP A 250 -1.73 -14.67 -1.80
CA TRP A 250 -1.56 -13.36 -1.14
C TRP A 250 -1.67 -13.45 0.39
N ARG A 251 -1.60 -14.66 0.96
CA ARG A 251 -1.69 -14.91 2.41
C ARG A 251 -0.33 -15.15 3.07
N GLY A 252 0.74 -14.54 2.57
CA GLY A 252 2.06 -14.65 3.18
C GLY A 252 3.27 -14.47 2.26
N PRO A 253 3.24 -14.86 0.98
CA PRO A 253 4.37 -14.69 0.07
C PRO A 253 4.77 -13.22 -0.14
N VAL A 254 6.00 -13.00 -0.60
CA VAL A 254 6.54 -11.71 -1.03
C VAL A 254 6.23 -11.49 -2.50
N TRP A 255 5.68 -10.31 -2.81
CA TRP A 255 5.31 -9.90 -4.17
C TRP A 255 6.09 -8.64 -4.58
N PHE A 256 6.81 -8.73 -5.69
CA PHE A 256 7.65 -7.66 -6.22
C PHE A 256 6.92 -6.34 -6.50
N PRO A 257 5.74 -6.30 -7.15
CA PRO A 257 5.08 -5.03 -7.47
C PRO A 257 4.80 -4.18 -6.23
N ILE A 258 4.21 -4.80 -5.20
CA ILE A 258 3.81 -4.06 -3.99
C ILE A 258 5.05 -3.65 -3.19
N ASN A 259 6.04 -4.54 -3.07
CA ASN A 259 7.31 -4.20 -2.42
C ASN A 259 8.03 -3.03 -3.10
N TYR A 260 8.09 -3.03 -4.43
CA TYR A 260 8.67 -1.94 -5.21
C TYR A 260 7.92 -0.62 -4.97
N LEU A 261 6.58 -0.65 -4.97
CA LEU A 261 5.76 0.55 -4.71
C LEU A 261 5.92 1.04 -3.26
N LEU A 262 6.05 0.14 -2.28
CA LEU A 262 6.34 0.52 -0.88
C LEU A 262 7.71 1.19 -0.75
N ILE A 263 8.74 0.67 -1.44
CA ILE A 263 10.07 1.28 -1.50
C ILE A 263 9.98 2.69 -2.09
N GLU A 264 9.27 2.88 -3.22
CA GLU A 264 9.07 4.22 -3.80
C GLU A 264 8.28 5.14 -2.86
N ALA A 265 7.26 4.62 -2.15
CA ALA A 265 6.49 5.41 -1.20
C ALA A 265 7.36 5.91 -0.04
N LEU A 266 8.21 5.05 0.55
CA LEU A 266 9.16 5.42 1.59
C LEU A 266 10.14 6.50 1.12
N GLN A 267 10.65 6.38 -0.11
CA GLN A 267 11.50 7.41 -0.72
C GLN A 267 10.77 8.75 -0.89
N ARG A 268 9.48 8.74 -1.27
CA ARG A 268 8.67 9.96 -1.36
C ARG A 268 8.41 10.59 0.01
N PHE A 269 8.15 9.78 1.04
CA PHE A 269 8.05 10.28 2.40
C PHE A 269 9.37 10.87 2.89
N HIS A 270 10.51 10.21 2.62
CA HIS A 270 11.84 10.76 2.94
C HIS A 270 12.07 12.10 2.24
N HIS A 271 11.68 12.23 0.98
CA HIS A 271 11.85 13.50 0.25
C HIS A 271 11.14 14.69 0.90
N TYR A 272 10.08 14.43 1.65
CA TYR A 272 9.39 15.43 2.46
C TYR A 272 10.00 15.59 3.86
N TYR A 273 10.11 14.50 4.63
CA TYR A 273 10.54 14.54 6.03
C TYR A 273 12.05 14.64 6.25
N GLY A 274 12.86 14.36 5.23
CA GLY A 274 14.30 14.30 5.29
C GLY A 274 14.82 13.27 6.30
N ASP A 275 16.03 13.53 6.82
CA ASP A 275 16.72 12.66 7.77
C ASP A 275 16.20 12.78 9.22
N GLU A 276 15.27 13.72 9.46
CA GLU A 276 14.70 13.99 10.78
C GLU A 276 13.71 12.91 11.22
N LEU A 277 12.89 12.41 10.28
CA LEU A 277 11.99 11.31 10.58
C LEU A 277 12.74 9.99 10.56
N LYS A 278 12.96 9.45 11.75
CA LYS A 278 13.53 8.12 11.94
C LYS A 278 12.50 7.15 12.49
N VAL A 279 12.60 5.90 12.06
CA VAL A 279 11.78 4.78 12.53
C VAL A 279 12.68 3.63 12.93
N GLU A 280 12.19 2.79 13.82
CA GLU A 280 12.92 1.61 14.28
C GLU A 280 12.98 0.56 13.16
N PHE A 281 14.15 -0.02 12.89
CA PHE A 281 14.34 -1.02 11.86
C PHE A 281 15.43 -2.06 12.24
N PRO A 282 15.07 -3.36 12.34
CA PRO A 282 13.71 -3.87 12.45
C PRO A 282 12.99 -3.33 13.69
N THR A 283 11.65 -3.36 13.71
CA THR A 283 10.86 -3.03 14.90
C THR A 283 11.33 -3.86 16.10
N GLY A 284 11.49 -3.24 17.27
CA GLY A 284 11.98 -3.89 18.50
C GLY A 284 13.51 -4.06 18.57
N SER A 285 14.29 -3.61 17.59
CA SER A 285 15.76 -3.74 17.59
C SER A 285 16.52 -2.64 18.34
N GLY A 286 15.87 -1.50 18.64
CA GLY A 286 16.50 -0.28 19.15
C GLY A 286 17.30 0.51 18.13
N HIS A 287 17.45 0.04 16.88
CA HIS A 287 18.15 0.74 15.81
C HIS A 287 17.18 1.60 15.00
N PHE A 288 17.55 2.86 14.77
CA PHE A 288 16.71 3.83 14.08
C PHE A 288 17.33 4.29 12.77
N LEU A 289 16.57 4.17 11.69
CA LEU A 289 16.96 4.57 10.33
C LEU A 289 16.02 5.65 9.81
N ASN A 290 16.50 6.52 8.92
CA ASN A 290 15.61 7.39 8.15
C ASN A 290 14.86 6.55 7.09
N LEU A 291 13.82 7.12 6.49
CA LEU A 291 12.98 6.38 5.53
C LEU A 291 13.70 5.99 4.22
N TRP A 292 14.77 6.70 3.83
CA TRP A 292 15.57 6.34 2.67
C TRP A 292 16.39 5.07 2.94
N ASP A 293 17.06 5.02 4.08
CA ASP A 293 17.83 3.86 4.51
C ASP A 293 16.95 2.63 4.69
N VAL A 294 15.74 2.79 5.25
CA VAL A 294 14.74 1.70 5.29
C VAL A 294 14.39 1.21 3.88
N ALA A 295 14.15 2.12 2.94
CA ALA A 295 13.85 1.75 1.55
C ALA A 295 15.03 1.02 0.87
N THR A 296 16.27 1.40 1.19
CA THR A 296 17.49 0.72 0.75
C THR A 296 17.59 -0.68 1.35
N GLU A 297 17.35 -0.86 2.65
CA GLU A 297 17.39 -2.18 3.29
C GLU A 297 16.30 -3.13 2.74
N LEU A 298 15.10 -2.63 2.45
CA LEU A 298 14.06 -3.41 1.77
C LEU A 298 14.50 -3.80 0.35
N SER A 299 15.15 -2.89 -0.38
CA SER A 299 15.70 -3.17 -1.71
C SER A 299 16.75 -4.27 -1.65
N LYS A 300 17.66 -4.24 -0.67
CA LYS A 300 18.67 -5.28 -0.46
C LYS A 300 18.06 -6.64 -0.15
N ARG A 301 17.01 -6.69 0.69
CA ARG A 301 16.27 -7.93 1.00
C ARG A 301 15.69 -8.57 -0.27
N LEU A 302 15.13 -7.78 -1.18
CA LEU A 302 14.64 -8.28 -2.47
C LEU A 302 15.78 -8.74 -3.40
N ILE A 303 16.91 -8.02 -3.46
CA ILE A 303 18.05 -8.41 -4.29
C ILE A 303 18.65 -9.73 -3.79
N ARG A 304 18.71 -9.91 -2.46
CA ARG A 304 19.25 -11.12 -1.81
C ARG A 304 18.52 -12.40 -2.20
N ILE A 305 17.28 -12.33 -2.67
CA ILE A 305 16.57 -13.49 -3.25
C ILE A 305 17.37 -14.14 -4.39
N PHE A 306 18.09 -13.33 -5.17
CA PHE A 306 18.80 -13.75 -6.37
C PHE A 306 20.32 -13.91 -6.18
N LEU A 307 20.81 -13.74 -4.95
CA LEU A 307 22.24 -13.87 -4.63
C LEU A 307 22.51 -15.14 -3.83
N PRO A 308 23.67 -15.80 -4.06
CA PRO A 308 24.10 -16.88 -3.19
C PRO A 308 24.38 -16.34 -1.78
N ASP A 309 23.97 -17.10 -0.78
CA ASP A 309 24.35 -16.89 0.62
C ASP A 309 25.77 -17.41 0.90
N GLU A 310 26.19 -17.34 2.17
CA GLU A 310 27.50 -17.82 2.63
C GLU A 310 27.74 -19.31 2.38
N THR A 311 26.66 -20.10 2.19
CA THR A 311 26.72 -21.54 1.87
C THR A 311 26.72 -21.81 0.36
N GLY A 312 26.67 -20.76 -0.46
CA GLY A 312 26.57 -20.85 -1.91
C GLY A 312 25.16 -21.16 -2.43
N LYS A 313 24.14 -21.13 -1.56
CA LYS A 313 22.74 -21.36 -1.94
C LYS A 313 22.05 -20.05 -2.26
N CYS A 314 21.31 -20.01 -3.36
CA CYS A 314 20.54 -18.82 -3.74
C CYS A 314 19.04 -19.06 -3.44
N PRO A 315 18.39 -18.19 -2.64
CA PRO A 315 17.02 -18.40 -2.17
C PRO A 315 16.02 -18.73 -3.28
N VAL A 316 16.12 -18.07 -4.44
CA VAL A 316 15.21 -18.28 -5.57
C VAL A 316 15.08 -19.75 -6.00
N PHE A 317 16.13 -20.56 -5.84
CA PHE A 317 16.13 -21.97 -6.23
C PHE A 317 15.52 -22.90 -5.16
N GLY A 318 15.32 -22.44 -3.93
CA GLY A 318 14.92 -23.28 -2.80
C GLY A 318 15.87 -24.46 -2.61
N ASP A 319 15.34 -25.69 -2.63
CA ASP A 319 16.13 -26.92 -2.49
C ASP A 319 16.83 -27.37 -3.78
N LYS A 320 16.65 -26.67 -4.91
CA LYS A 320 17.28 -27.04 -6.18
C LYS A 320 18.75 -26.59 -6.20
N PRO A 321 19.63 -27.30 -6.93
CA PRO A 321 21.00 -26.86 -7.15
C PRO A 321 21.05 -25.45 -7.75
N PHE A 322 22.07 -24.68 -7.38
CA PHE A 322 22.34 -23.38 -7.99
C PHE A 322 22.47 -23.52 -9.52
N HIS A 323 21.95 -22.53 -10.23
CA HIS A 323 22.12 -22.37 -11.66
C HIS A 323 22.54 -20.94 -11.96
N GLU A 324 23.43 -20.72 -12.93
CA GLU A 324 23.87 -19.37 -13.33
C GLU A 324 22.73 -18.47 -13.84
N HIS A 325 21.60 -19.08 -14.20
CA HIS A 325 20.44 -18.42 -14.78
C HIS A 325 19.28 -18.49 -13.78
N ALA A 326 19.13 -17.44 -12.97
CA ALA A 326 17.97 -17.32 -12.10
C ALA A 326 16.71 -17.07 -12.94
N LEU A 327 15.66 -17.84 -12.66
CA LEU A 327 14.35 -17.60 -13.25
C LEU A 327 13.61 -16.52 -12.46
N PHE A 328 12.73 -15.80 -13.16
CA PHE A 328 11.80 -14.89 -12.52
C PHE A 328 10.47 -15.60 -12.27
N TYR A 329 9.92 -15.36 -11.09
CA TYR A 329 8.74 -16.03 -10.57
C TYR A 329 7.63 -15.03 -10.27
N GLU A 330 6.41 -15.53 -10.14
CA GLU A 330 5.22 -14.75 -9.81
C GLU A 330 5.32 -14.11 -8.44
N TYR A 331 5.71 -14.92 -7.45
CA TYR A 331 5.90 -14.52 -6.07
C TYR A 331 6.98 -15.39 -5.41
N PHE A 332 7.38 -15.02 -4.21
CA PHE A 332 8.46 -15.65 -3.48
C PHE A 332 8.01 -16.06 -2.09
N HIS A 333 8.48 -17.22 -1.63
CA HIS A 333 8.10 -17.74 -0.33
C HIS A 333 8.45 -16.75 0.80
N GLY A 334 7.47 -16.46 1.64
CA GLY A 334 7.53 -15.42 2.67
C GLY A 334 8.69 -15.57 3.66
N ASP A 335 9.16 -16.79 3.92
CA ASP A 335 10.19 -17.06 4.93
C ASP A 335 11.53 -17.57 4.42
N ASN A 336 11.63 -18.00 3.15
CA ASN A 336 12.86 -18.58 2.62
C ASN A 336 13.23 -18.09 1.21
N GLY A 337 12.42 -17.21 0.61
CA GLY A 337 12.73 -16.58 -0.68
C GLY A 337 12.67 -17.49 -1.90
N LYS A 338 12.21 -18.74 -1.77
CA LYS A 338 12.01 -19.66 -2.89
C LYS A 338 11.04 -19.06 -3.92
N GLY A 339 11.40 -19.14 -5.20
CA GLY A 339 10.50 -18.75 -6.29
C GLY A 339 9.30 -19.70 -6.43
N LEU A 340 8.09 -19.13 -6.54
CA LEU A 340 6.81 -19.86 -6.58
C LEU A 340 5.89 -19.32 -7.69
N GLY A 341 4.79 -20.03 -7.95
CA GLY A 341 3.86 -19.70 -9.02
C GLY A 341 4.46 -19.86 -10.43
N ALA A 342 3.98 -19.06 -11.38
CA ALA A 342 4.48 -19.10 -12.75
C ALA A 342 5.99 -18.75 -12.82
N SER A 343 6.75 -19.55 -13.56
CA SER A 343 8.17 -19.27 -13.88
C SER A 343 8.31 -18.51 -15.21
N HIS A 344 9.48 -17.92 -15.46
CA HIS A 344 9.72 -17.00 -16.59
C HIS A 344 8.87 -15.73 -16.56
N GLN A 345 8.48 -15.28 -15.37
CA GLN A 345 7.72 -14.06 -15.19
C GLN A 345 8.62 -12.83 -15.22
N THR A 346 9.20 -12.53 -16.40
CA THR A 346 9.79 -11.22 -16.72
C THR A 346 8.74 -10.11 -16.88
N GLY A 347 7.56 -10.29 -16.26
CA GLY A 347 6.63 -9.21 -15.94
C GLY A 347 7.15 -8.40 -14.76
N TRP A 348 6.40 -8.32 -13.67
CA TRP A 348 6.74 -7.44 -12.55
C TRP A 348 8.04 -7.81 -11.82
N THR A 349 8.50 -9.06 -11.88
CA THR A 349 9.76 -9.45 -11.21
C THR A 349 10.98 -8.84 -11.91
N GLY A 350 10.83 -8.39 -13.17
CA GLY A 350 11.83 -7.58 -13.86
C GLY A 350 12.17 -6.25 -13.16
N LEU A 351 11.32 -5.77 -12.24
CA LEU A 351 11.60 -4.59 -11.40
C LEU A 351 12.88 -4.75 -10.58
N ILE A 352 13.37 -5.98 -10.36
CA ILE A 352 14.66 -6.23 -9.70
C ILE A 352 15.82 -5.50 -10.38
N ALA A 353 15.79 -5.32 -11.70
CA ALA A 353 16.85 -4.61 -12.42
C ALA A 353 16.98 -3.16 -11.94
N LYS A 354 15.85 -2.50 -11.63
CA LYS A 354 15.83 -1.13 -11.10
C LYS A 354 16.38 -1.09 -9.68
N LEU A 355 16.02 -2.06 -8.85
CA LEU A 355 16.50 -2.16 -7.46
C LEU A 355 18.01 -2.40 -7.41
N ILE A 356 18.54 -3.27 -8.28
CA ILE A 356 19.99 -3.48 -8.44
C ILE A 356 20.68 -2.20 -8.89
N GLN A 357 20.13 -1.49 -9.88
CA GLN A 357 20.71 -0.22 -10.32
C GLN A 357 20.79 0.81 -9.17
N GLN A 358 19.78 0.87 -8.31
CA GLN A 358 19.70 1.86 -7.23
C GLN A 358 20.54 1.48 -6.00
N SER A 359 20.50 0.21 -5.59
CA SER A 359 21.03 -0.24 -4.29
C SER A 359 22.09 -1.33 -4.38
N GLY A 360 22.35 -1.89 -5.57
CA GLY A 360 23.23 -3.04 -5.75
C GLY A 360 24.70 -2.77 -5.39
N LEU A 361 25.16 -1.52 -5.48
CA LEU A 361 26.52 -1.13 -5.07
C LEU A 361 26.72 -1.13 -3.54
N SER A 362 25.64 -1.24 -2.77
CA SER A 362 25.66 -1.22 -1.30
C SER A 362 25.50 -2.61 -0.67
N LEU A 363 25.56 -3.67 -1.49
CA LEU A 363 25.45 -5.08 -1.08
C LEU A 363 26.80 -5.69 -0.67
#